data_AF-A0AAD4QGD7-F1
#
_entry.id   AF-A0AAD4QGD7-F1
#
_cell.length_a   1.000
_cell.length_b   1.000
_cell.length_c   1.000
_cell.angle_alpha   90.00
_cell.angle_beta   90.00
_cell.angle_gamma   90.00
#
_symmetry.space_group_name_H-M   'P 1'
#
loop_
_entity.id
_entity.type
_entity.pdbx_description
1 polymer ?
#
loop_
_entity_poly.entity_id
_entity_poly.type
_entity_poly.pdbx_seq_one_letter_code
_entity_poly.pdbx_strand_id
1 'polypeptide(L)'
;MLGEDAEDVFDSVTWESPADNGYAAVNTFTPTRPGFRQSIEEGEENRGPHDPKWYGYLVTQVKDPVKELAETKDAYVSYLVTAKTNLSIFSTPNPSSRRRFQDFVFLRNNLAKDFPACVVPPLPDKHRLEYITGDRFSPEFMERRRQDLHRFLQRIARHPTLQRSTLVRAFFESTEWHVIMHQHVAHPPGPEQSQGVIDNLSDTLLNAFARVRKPDERFLVMRENVDKFEESLSTSERLWNRVRSRTTDLTADYHDLAVAVQGLGFLESGITDQLNHFSNTLLEFSALLRHTTQNTIDPFLVHLHSLLSYSHAHRAVLKLRDQKQLDLEELTEYLSGVTAERDRLSAIIGGHAGSSGLGLSGYLRDKMDAIRGADDDRSRVEKMKKLDAKIKELTDAVTTAHETSDTFSNETLREQATFQYAKEAEMKEMLSNLADGQIELYRNAMEEWDRIIPIIQRIRVDV
;
A
#
# COMPACT_ATOMS: atom_id res chain seq x y z
N MET A 1 33.94 -49.82 -19.65
CA MET A 1 33.78 -51.06 -18.88
C MET A 1 34.14 -50.75 -17.44
N LEU A 2 33.34 -50.97 -16.40
CA LEU A 2 31.91 -51.23 -16.13
C LEU A 2 31.87 -51.39 -14.58
N GLY A 3 30.72 -51.14 -13.96
CA GLY A 3 30.48 -51.27 -12.51
C GLY A 3 30.14 -49.91 -11.90
N GLU A 4 28.90 -49.38 -11.96
CA GLU A 4 27.61 -49.94 -11.48
C GLU A 4 27.69 -50.36 -10.01
N ASP A 5 27.02 -49.59 -9.14
CA ASP A 5 26.21 -50.03 -7.99
C ASP A 5 25.77 -48.79 -7.17
N ALA A 6 24.59 -48.27 -7.50
CA ALA A 6 23.79 -47.40 -6.63
C ALA A 6 22.31 -47.50 -7.06
N GLU A 7 21.74 -48.69 -6.91
CA GLU A 7 20.29 -48.91 -6.94
C GLU A 7 19.66 -48.58 -5.57
N ASP A 8 18.39 -48.16 -5.63
CA ASP A 8 17.35 -48.20 -4.59
C ASP A 8 17.40 -47.23 -3.39
N VAL A 9 16.91 -46.00 -3.63
CA VAL A 9 16.21 -45.19 -2.61
C VAL A 9 15.01 -44.45 -3.22
N PHE A 10 14.10 -45.16 -3.90
CA PHE A 10 12.83 -44.57 -4.37
C PHE A 10 11.58 -45.46 -4.21
N ASP A 11 11.65 -46.55 -3.43
CA ASP A 11 10.50 -47.39 -3.13
C ASP A 11 10.07 -47.28 -1.65
N SER A 12 9.39 -46.17 -1.33
CA SER A 12 8.36 -46.14 -0.26
C SER A 12 7.65 -44.78 -0.20
N VAL A 13 6.74 -44.52 -1.14
CA VAL A 13 5.66 -43.55 -0.93
C VAL A 13 4.35 -44.25 -1.26
N THR A 14 3.70 -44.78 -0.23
CA THR A 14 2.34 -45.33 -0.30
C THR A 14 1.34 -44.17 -0.39
N TRP A 15 0.68 -44.05 -1.54
CA TRP A 15 -0.42 -43.11 -1.73
C TRP A 15 -1.72 -43.72 -1.17
N GLU A 16 -2.05 -43.42 0.09
CA GLU A 16 -3.38 -43.70 0.62
C GLU A 16 -4.35 -42.61 0.17
N SER A 17 -5.28 -42.96 -0.72
CA SER A 17 -6.46 -42.14 -1.01
C SER A 17 -7.49 -42.31 0.11
N PRO A 18 -8.00 -41.24 0.76
CA PRO A 18 -9.10 -41.38 1.70
C PRO A 18 -10.40 -41.64 0.93
N ALA A 19 -11.04 -42.75 1.29
CA ALA A 19 -12.33 -43.18 0.78
C ALA A 19 -13.45 -42.16 1.08
N ASP A 20 -14.37 -42.10 0.12
CA ASP A 20 -15.66 -41.45 0.16
C ASP A 20 -16.48 -41.89 1.38
N ASN A 21 -16.91 -40.93 2.21
CA ASN A 21 -17.95 -41.14 3.21
C ASN A 21 -18.77 -39.86 3.35
N GLY A 22 -19.94 -39.87 2.71
CA GLY A 22 -20.93 -38.82 2.81
C GLY A 22 -21.52 -38.73 4.21
N TYR A 23 -21.47 -37.52 4.77
CA TYR A 23 -22.45 -37.04 5.75
C TYR A 23 -22.71 -35.56 5.47
N ALA A 24 -23.99 -35.23 5.27
CA ALA A 24 -24.47 -33.88 5.15
C ALA A 24 -24.19 -33.10 6.45
N ALA A 25 -23.25 -32.15 6.38
CA ALA A 25 -23.00 -31.18 7.42
C ALA A 25 -23.31 -29.77 6.88
N VAL A 26 -24.08 -29.03 7.66
CA VAL A 26 -24.42 -27.63 7.42
C VAL A 26 -23.11 -26.83 7.34
N ASN A 27 -22.74 -26.38 6.13
CA ASN A 27 -21.54 -25.59 5.89
C ASN A 27 -21.68 -24.20 6.53
N THR A 28 -21.24 -24.05 7.77
CA THR A 28 -20.74 -22.76 8.27
C THR A 28 -19.48 -22.44 7.47
N PHE A 29 -19.62 -21.50 6.53
CA PHE A 29 -18.54 -21.06 5.66
C PHE A 29 -17.50 -20.27 6.47
N THR A 30 -16.54 -20.93 7.10
CA THR A 30 -15.34 -20.28 7.62
C THR A 30 -14.34 -20.19 6.47
N PRO A 31 -14.02 -18.99 5.96
CA PRO A 31 -13.10 -18.88 4.83
C PRO A 31 -11.66 -19.20 5.28
N THR A 32 -11.25 -20.46 5.12
CA THR A 32 -9.85 -20.91 5.26
C THR A 32 -9.07 -20.50 4.02
N ARG A 33 -8.69 -19.23 3.93
CA ARG A 33 -7.79 -18.73 2.88
C ARG A 33 -6.56 -18.06 3.54
N PRO A 34 -5.41 -18.02 2.85
CA PRO A 34 -4.21 -17.36 3.38
C PRO A 34 -4.53 -15.87 3.52
N GLY A 35 -4.62 -15.37 4.76
CA GLY A 35 -5.00 -13.98 5.06
C GLY A 35 -6.03 -13.82 6.18
N PHE A 36 -6.73 -14.89 6.56
CA PHE A 36 -7.75 -14.87 7.62
C PHE A 36 -7.17 -15.40 8.93
N ARG A 37 -6.45 -14.56 9.69
CA ARG A 37 -6.09 -14.92 11.06
C ARG A 37 -7.14 -14.34 12.00
N GLN A 38 -8.04 -15.17 12.51
CA GLN A 38 -8.75 -14.79 13.73
C GLN A 38 -7.74 -14.89 14.86
N SER A 39 -7.60 -13.84 15.67
CA SER A 39 -6.65 -13.84 16.80
C SER A 39 -7.09 -14.75 17.94
N ILE A 40 -8.20 -15.47 17.77
CA ILE A 40 -8.87 -16.31 18.76
C ILE A 40 -8.25 -17.72 18.78
N GLU A 41 -7.57 -18.16 17.72
CA GLU A 41 -6.97 -19.49 17.64
C GLU A 41 -5.43 -19.39 17.67
N GLU A 42 -4.89 -19.85 18.80
CA GLU A 42 -3.49 -20.16 19.12
C GLU A 42 -2.49 -19.00 19.32
N GLY A 43 -1.90 -18.97 20.53
CA GLY A 43 -0.67 -18.24 20.84
C GLY A 43 -0.81 -16.81 21.36
N GLU A 44 -1.71 -16.53 22.32
CA GLU A 44 -1.69 -15.23 23.03
C GLU A 44 -0.45 -15.06 23.92
N GLU A 45 0.17 -16.15 24.38
CA GLU A 45 1.29 -16.11 25.34
C GLU A 45 2.63 -15.63 24.76
N ASN A 46 2.80 -15.62 23.43
CA ASN A 46 4.09 -15.32 22.77
C ASN A 46 4.05 -14.10 21.84
N ARG A 47 3.02 -13.24 21.96
CA ARG A 47 2.84 -12.05 21.10
C ARG A 47 3.42 -10.79 21.72
N GLY A 48 4.10 -9.99 20.92
CA GLY A 48 4.60 -8.69 21.31
C GLY A 48 3.46 -7.67 21.55
N PRO A 49 3.69 -6.59 22.33
CA PRO A 49 2.66 -5.58 22.62
C PRO A 49 2.17 -4.80 21.39
N HIS A 50 2.89 -4.87 20.27
CA HIS A 50 2.53 -4.23 19.00
C HIS A 50 1.95 -5.19 17.96
N ASP A 51 1.75 -6.47 18.32
CA ASP A 51 1.21 -7.45 17.37
C ASP A 51 -0.27 -7.17 17.08
N PRO A 52 -0.66 -7.11 15.80
CA PRO A 52 -2.03 -6.76 15.42
C PRO A 52 -3.03 -7.86 15.82
N LYS A 53 -4.20 -7.43 16.31
CA LYS A 53 -5.29 -8.30 16.75
C LYS A 53 -6.50 -8.17 15.82
N TRP A 54 -6.75 -9.21 15.03
CA TRP A 54 -7.96 -9.38 14.24
C TRP A 54 -9.02 -10.13 15.04
N TYR A 55 -10.15 -9.46 15.27
CA TYR A 55 -11.36 -10.07 15.79
C TYR A 55 -12.44 -9.95 14.71
N GLY A 56 -12.85 -11.08 14.16
CA GLY A 56 -13.71 -11.15 12.99
C GLY A 56 -13.00 -10.96 11.66
N TYR A 57 -13.77 -11.04 10.58
CA TYR A 57 -13.31 -10.98 9.19
C TYR A 57 -14.22 -10.07 8.37
N LEU A 58 -13.65 -9.46 7.33
CA LEU A 58 -14.34 -8.80 6.25
C LEU A 58 -13.79 -9.37 4.92
N VAL A 59 -14.65 -9.98 4.12
CA VAL A 59 -14.30 -10.52 2.79
C VAL A 59 -15.01 -9.68 1.75
N THR A 60 -14.29 -8.90 0.96
CA THR A 60 -14.88 -7.97 0.00
C THR A 60 -14.77 -8.49 -1.43
N GLN A 61 -15.75 -8.19 -2.29
CA GLN A 61 -15.69 -8.42 -3.73
C GLN A 61 -16.24 -7.21 -4.48
N VAL A 62 -15.61 -6.89 -5.62
CA VAL A 62 -16.09 -5.86 -6.57
C VAL A 62 -16.43 -6.57 -7.86
N LYS A 63 -17.66 -6.42 -8.35
CA LYS A 63 -18.22 -7.15 -9.49
C LYS A 63 -19.01 -6.23 -10.40
N ASP A 64 -19.42 -6.79 -11.54
CA ASP A 64 -20.48 -6.28 -12.41
C ASP A 64 -20.33 -4.78 -12.74
N PRO A 65 -19.25 -4.39 -13.45
CA PRO A 65 -19.12 -3.02 -13.93
C PRO A 65 -20.28 -2.70 -14.88
N VAL A 66 -21.02 -1.63 -14.59
CA VAL A 66 -22.16 -1.20 -15.41
C VAL A 66 -22.04 0.28 -15.73
N LYS A 67 -22.30 0.61 -17.00
CA LYS A 67 -22.45 1.99 -17.47
C LYS A 67 -23.83 2.50 -17.07
N GLU A 68 -23.86 3.35 -16.07
CA GLU A 68 -25.07 4.07 -15.62
C GLU A 68 -25.29 5.32 -16.48
N LEU A 69 -26.56 5.72 -16.64
CA LEU A 69 -26.97 6.92 -17.38
C LEU A 69 -26.40 6.98 -18.81
N ALA A 70 -26.42 5.84 -19.52
CA ALA A 70 -25.71 5.68 -20.79
C ALA A 70 -26.12 6.68 -21.90
N GLU A 71 -27.33 7.23 -21.81
CA GLU A 71 -27.92 8.17 -22.77
C GLU A 71 -27.66 9.64 -22.43
N THR A 72 -27.06 9.94 -21.27
CA THR A 72 -26.79 11.32 -20.84
C THR A 72 -25.31 11.67 -20.88
N LYS A 73 -25.01 12.98 -20.87
CA LYS A 73 -23.64 13.50 -20.75
C LYS A 73 -22.99 13.12 -19.41
N ASP A 74 -23.79 12.76 -18.42
CA ASP A 74 -23.37 12.39 -17.07
C ASP A 74 -23.12 10.88 -16.90
N ALA A 75 -22.98 10.14 -18.00
CA ALA A 75 -22.69 8.70 -17.97
C ALA A 75 -21.44 8.38 -17.12
N TYR A 76 -21.56 7.40 -16.23
CA TYR A 76 -20.48 6.93 -15.37
C TYR A 76 -20.51 5.41 -15.21
N VAL A 77 -19.41 4.83 -14.74
CA VAL A 77 -19.34 3.39 -14.44
C VAL A 77 -19.55 3.16 -12.95
N SER A 78 -20.54 2.33 -12.61
CA SER A 78 -20.79 1.82 -11.26
C SER A 78 -20.27 0.39 -11.14
N TYR A 79 -19.91 0.00 -9.91
CA TYR A 79 -19.45 -1.33 -9.57
C TYR A 79 -20.29 -1.87 -8.42
N LEU A 80 -20.66 -3.14 -8.47
CA LEU A 80 -21.30 -3.83 -7.36
C LEU A 80 -20.22 -4.17 -6.32
N VAL A 81 -20.28 -3.54 -5.15
CA VAL A 81 -19.43 -3.89 -4.01
C VAL A 81 -20.24 -4.79 -3.08
N THR A 82 -19.66 -5.94 -2.72
CA THR A 82 -20.27 -6.90 -1.80
C THR A 82 -19.26 -7.26 -0.74
N ALA A 83 -19.74 -7.59 0.45
CA ALA A 83 -18.91 -8.16 1.48
C ALA A 83 -19.57 -9.35 2.17
N LYS A 84 -18.76 -10.21 2.78
CA LYS A 84 -19.16 -11.19 3.79
C LYS A 84 -18.41 -10.89 5.08
N THR A 85 -19.11 -10.78 6.19
CA THR A 85 -18.52 -10.31 7.45
C THR A 85 -19.20 -10.91 8.67
N ASN A 86 -18.45 -11.05 9.76
CA ASN A 86 -18.97 -11.32 11.10
C ASN A 86 -18.67 -10.18 12.08
N LEU A 87 -18.20 -9.03 11.58
CA LEU A 87 -17.93 -7.86 12.39
C LEU A 87 -19.24 -7.23 12.87
N SER A 88 -19.37 -7.05 14.18
CA SER A 88 -20.59 -6.51 14.82
C SER A 88 -20.96 -5.09 14.42
N ILE A 89 -20.02 -4.34 13.83
CA ILE A 89 -20.30 -3.00 13.33
C ILE A 89 -21.28 -3.05 12.15
N PHE A 90 -21.28 -4.12 11.35
CA PHE A 90 -22.19 -4.28 10.22
C PHE A 90 -23.57 -4.75 10.68
N SER A 91 -24.60 -4.18 10.07
CA SER A 91 -26.00 -4.49 10.31
C SER A 91 -26.42 -5.84 9.71
N THR A 92 -25.71 -6.29 8.66
CA THR A 92 -25.97 -7.55 7.95
C THR A 92 -24.66 -8.28 7.66
N PRO A 93 -24.63 -9.63 7.68
CA PRO A 93 -23.44 -10.40 7.35
C PRO A 93 -23.04 -10.33 5.87
N ASN A 94 -23.96 -9.94 4.98
CA ASN A 94 -23.72 -9.88 3.54
C ASN A 94 -24.13 -8.52 2.94
N PRO A 95 -23.49 -7.40 3.32
CA PRO A 95 -23.85 -6.09 2.81
C PRO A 95 -23.43 -5.94 1.34
N SER A 96 -24.23 -5.20 0.58
CA SER A 96 -23.95 -4.93 -0.82
C SER A 96 -24.47 -3.56 -1.24
N SER A 97 -23.71 -2.84 -2.06
CA SER A 97 -24.11 -1.56 -2.61
C SER A 97 -23.48 -1.34 -3.98
N ARG A 98 -23.99 -0.37 -4.75
CA ARG A 98 -23.30 0.10 -5.97
C ARG A 98 -22.52 1.37 -5.68
N ARG A 99 -21.30 1.44 -6.20
CA ARG A 99 -20.37 2.56 -6.01
C ARG A 99 -19.69 2.92 -7.31
N ARG A 100 -19.54 4.21 -7.60
CA ARG A 100 -18.75 4.71 -8.73
C ARG A 100 -17.31 4.96 -8.29
N PHE A 101 -16.38 5.09 -9.25
CA PHE A 101 -14.96 5.33 -8.95
C PHE A 101 -14.70 6.51 -8.00
N GLN A 102 -15.43 7.62 -8.15
CA GLN A 102 -15.27 8.79 -7.27
C GLN A 102 -15.65 8.51 -5.80
N ASP A 103 -16.54 7.56 -5.56
CA ASP A 103 -16.91 7.16 -4.20
C ASP A 103 -15.74 6.44 -3.52
N PHE A 104 -14.98 5.63 -4.27
CA PHE A 104 -13.74 5.02 -3.76
C PHE A 104 -12.68 6.07 -3.48
N VAL A 105 -12.54 7.09 -4.34
CA VAL A 105 -11.61 8.21 -4.12
C VAL A 105 -11.95 8.94 -2.81
N PHE A 106 -13.23 9.20 -2.57
CA PHE A 106 -13.70 9.78 -1.32
C PHE A 106 -13.38 8.88 -0.13
N LEU A 107 -13.69 7.58 -0.21
CA LEU A 107 -13.38 6.61 0.85
C LEU A 107 -11.89 6.62 1.18
N ARG A 108 -11.01 6.48 0.18
CA ARG A 108 -9.56 6.48 0.35
C ARG A 108 -9.06 7.76 1.01
N ASN A 109 -9.51 8.91 0.52
CA ASN A 109 -9.01 10.20 1.01
C ASN A 109 -9.43 10.49 2.44
N ASN A 110 -10.65 10.14 2.83
CA ASN A 110 -11.11 10.35 4.20
C ASN A 110 -10.53 9.30 5.15
N LEU A 111 -10.36 8.05 4.74
CA LEU A 111 -9.61 7.08 5.57
C LEU A 111 -8.18 7.53 5.85
N ALA A 112 -7.50 8.12 4.86
CA ALA A 112 -6.14 8.63 5.05
C ALA A 112 -6.07 9.86 5.98
N LYS A 113 -7.17 10.64 6.07
CA LYS A 113 -7.28 11.77 6.99
C LYS A 113 -7.65 11.33 8.40
N ASP A 114 -8.62 10.42 8.51
CA ASP A 114 -9.16 9.92 9.77
C ASP A 114 -8.13 9.01 10.49
N PHE A 115 -7.27 8.32 9.73
CA PHE A 115 -6.27 7.38 10.25
C PHE A 115 -4.86 7.68 9.68
N PRO A 116 -4.22 8.80 10.09
CA PRO A 116 -2.95 9.25 9.48
C PRO A 116 -1.76 8.33 9.76
N ALA A 117 -1.83 7.50 10.81
CA ALA A 117 -0.81 6.49 11.12
C ALA A 117 -1.01 5.14 10.40
N CYS A 118 -2.15 4.94 9.71
CA CYS A 118 -2.44 3.71 8.98
C CYS A 118 -2.00 3.80 7.51
N VAL A 119 -1.48 2.71 6.93
CA VAL A 119 -1.14 2.66 5.50
C VAL A 119 -2.41 2.41 4.69
N VAL A 120 -3.05 3.50 4.28
CA VAL A 120 -4.23 3.43 3.41
C VAL A 120 -3.79 3.11 1.96
N PRO A 121 -4.29 2.03 1.35
CA PRO A 121 -3.87 1.63 0.01
C PRO A 121 -4.21 2.72 -1.03
N PRO A 122 -3.29 3.03 -1.96
CA PRO A 122 -3.60 3.97 -3.04
C PRO A 122 -4.57 3.35 -4.04
N LEU A 123 -5.33 4.22 -4.71
CA LEU A 123 -6.11 3.85 -5.89
C LEU A 123 -5.23 3.96 -7.14
N PRO A 124 -5.51 3.19 -8.20
CA PRO A 124 -4.80 3.35 -9.47
C PRO A 124 -5.01 4.76 -10.03
N ASP A 125 -3.96 5.34 -10.61
CA ASP A 125 -4.04 6.67 -11.23
C ASP A 125 -5.09 6.73 -12.33
N LYS A 126 -5.90 7.80 -12.29
CA LYS A 126 -6.96 8.06 -13.28
C LYS A 126 -6.41 8.06 -14.71
N HIS A 127 -5.23 8.66 -14.91
CA HIS A 127 -4.62 8.86 -16.23
C HIS A 127 -3.98 7.60 -16.81
N ARG A 128 -3.39 6.71 -15.98
CA ARG A 128 -2.72 5.51 -16.51
C ARG A 128 -3.67 4.54 -17.20
N LEU A 129 -4.91 4.44 -16.74
CA LEU A 129 -5.92 3.58 -17.36
C LEU A 129 -6.46 4.17 -18.67
N GLU A 130 -6.60 5.50 -18.77
CA GLU A 130 -7.13 6.17 -19.97
C GLU A 130 -6.17 6.04 -21.17
N TYR A 131 -4.86 6.15 -20.95
CA TYR A 131 -3.86 6.02 -22.03
C TYR A 131 -3.70 4.59 -22.59
N ILE A 132 -3.97 3.56 -21.78
CA ILE A 132 -3.73 2.16 -22.20
C ILE A 132 -4.89 1.60 -23.02
N THR A 133 -6.10 2.15 -22.87
CA THR A 133 -7.34 1.54 -23.42
C THR A 133 -8.14 2.48 -24.32
N GLY A 134 -7.85 3.79 -24.35
CA GLY A 134 -8.44 4.77 -25.28
C GLY A 134 -9.88 5.18 -24.98
N ASP A 135 -10.72 4.30 -24.41
CA ASP A 135 -12.10 4.59 -23.98
C ASP A 135 -12.36 4.14 -22.54
N ARG A 136 -12.86 5.07 -21.72
CA ARG A 136 -13.24 4.85 -20.31
C ARG A 136 -14.44 3.92 -20.13
N PHE A 137 -15.16 3.61 -21.20
CA PHE A 137 -16.28 2.67 -21.22
C PHE A 137 -15.96 1.35 -21.92
N SER A 138 -14.70 1.16 -22.37
CA SER A 138 -14.28 -0.13 -22.94
C SER A 138 -14.40 -1.24 -21.89
N PRO A 139 -14.87 -2.46 -22.28
CA PRO A 139 -14.94 -3.60 -21.37
C PRO A 139 -13.62 -3.90 -20.67
N GLU A 140 -12.50 -3.79 -21.39
CA GLU A 140 -11.15 -4.05 -20.89
C GLU A 140 -10.77 -3.04 -19.80
N PHE A 141 -11.07 -1.76 -20.01
CA PHE A 141 -10.82 -0.71 -19.02
C PHE A 141 -11.68 -0.90 -17.76
N MET A 142 -12.96 -1.19 -17.96
CA MET A 142 -13.90 -1.40 -16.85
C MET A 142 -13.49 -2.60 -16.00
N GLU A 143 -13.08 -3.70 -16.63
CA GLU A 143 -12.62 -4.90 -15.91
C GLU A 143 -11.29 -4.67 -15.20
N ARG A 144 -10.32 -4.01 -15.85
CA ARG A 144 -9.05 -3.68 -15.22
C ARG A 144 -9.24 -2.78 -13.99
N ARG A 145 -10.08 -1.75 -14.12
CA ARG A 145 -10.44 -0.87 -13.00
C ARG A 145 -11.17 -1.65 -11.90
N ARG A 146 -12.10 -2.55 -12.23
CA ARG A 146 -12.77 -3.41 -11.25
C ARG A 146 -11.76 -4.24 -10.44
N GLN A 147 -10.75 -4.82 -11.09
CA GLN A 147 -9.68 -5.57 -10.41
C GLN A 147 -8.85 -4.70 -9.45
N ASP A 148 -8.50 -3.47 -9.86
CA ASP A 148 -7.79 -2.54 -8.99
C ASP A 148 -8.63 -2.12 -7.77
N LEU A 149 -9.92 -1.82 -7.98
CA LEU A 149 -10.85 -1.49 -6.91
C LEU A 149 -11.07 -2.67 -5.97
N HIS A 150 -11.08 -3.89 -6.50
CA HIS A 150 -11.14 -5.12 -5.72
C HIS A 150 -9.92 -5.26 -4.81
N ARG A 151 -8.70 -5.12 -5.34
CA ARG A 151 -7.46 -5.15 -4.55
C ARG A 151 -7.45 -4.07 -3.46
N PHE A 152 -7.89 -2.86 -3.79
CA PHE A 152 -8.00 -1.76 -2.82
C PHE A 152 -8.91 -2.13 -1.63
N LEU A 153 -10.11 -2.66 -1.89
CA LEU A 153 -11.02 -3.08 -0.82
C LEU A 153 -10.50 -4.29 -0.05
N GLN A 154 -9.84 -5.25 -0.72
CA GLN A 154 -9.22 -6.38 -0.05
C GLN A 154 -8.14 -5.94 0.94
N ARG A 155 -7.30 -4.95 0.59
CA ARG A 155 -6.29 -4.39 1.49
C ARG A 155 -6.92 -3.69 2.70
N ILE A 156 -7.99 -2.90 2.49
CA ILE A 156 -8.77 -2.31 3.59
C ILE A 156 -9.35 -3.38 4.50
N ALA A 157 -9.90 -4.44 3.92
CA ALA A 157 -10.54 -5.52 4.67
C ALA A 157 -9.55 -6.38 5.47
N ARG A 158 -8.30 -6.50 4.99
CA ARG A 158 -7.20 -7.16 5.71
C ARG A 158 -6.64 -6.31 6.85
N HIS A 159 -6.97 -5.01 6.94
CA HIS A 159 -6.44 -4.12 7.96
C HIS A 159 -7.35 -4.09 9.21
N PRO A 160 -6.83 -4.38 10.42
CA PRO A 160 -7.63 -4.58 11.63
C PRO A 160 -8.40 -3.33 12.08
N THR A 161 -7.80 -2.15 11.94
CA THR A 161 -8.43 -0.85 12.20
C THR A 161 -9.38 -0.42 11.08
N LEU A 162 -8.92 -0.34 9.83
CA LEU A 162 -9.72 0.21 8.72
C LEU A 162 -10.99 -0.60 8.45
N GLN A 163 -10.97 -1.94 8.56
CA GLN A 163 -12.16 -2.77 8.34
C GLN A 163 -13.32 -2.46 9.31
N ARG A 164 -13.03 -1.80 10.44
CA ARG A 164 -14.00 -1.40 11.48
C ARG A 164 -14.35 0.08 11.43
N SER A 165 -13.90 0.81 10.40
CA SER A 165 -14.30 2.20 10.22
C SER A 165 -15.79 2.31 9.93
N THR A 166 -16.44 3.30 10.54
CA THR A 166 -17.84 3.67 10.26
C THR A 166 -18.03 4.05 8.79
N LEU A 167 -17.02 4.68 8.19
CA LEU A 167 -17.01 5.05 6.78
C LEU A 167 -16.96 3.82 5.86
N VAL A 168 -16.15 2.81 6.20
CA VAL A 168 -16.10 1.53 5.46
C VAL A 168 -17.43 0.79 5.56
N ARG A 169 -18.04 0.72 6.75
CA ARG A 169 -19.37 0.15 6.91
C ARG A 169 -20.40 0.87 6.03
N ALA A 170 -20.47 2.20 6.14
CA ALA A 170 -21.40 3.00 5.34
C ALA A 170 -21.16 2.82 3.83
N PHE A 171 -19.92 2.61 3.41
CA PHE A 171 -19.59 2.32 2.02
C PHE A 171 -20.25 1.02 1.52
N PHE A 172 -20.35 -0.03 2.33
CA PHE A 172 -21.03 -1.27 1.94
C PHE A 172 -22.55 -1.26 2.20
N GLU A 173 -23.05 -0.53 3.20
CA GLU A 173 -24.46 -0.60 3.64
C GLU A 173 -25.33 0.55 3.18
N SER A 174 -24.77 1.75 2.97
CA SER A 174 -25.59 2.94 2.75
C SER A 174 -26.24 2.94 1.36
N THR A 175 -27.56 3.15 1.32
CA THR A 175 -28.29 3.46 0.09
C THR A 175 -28.09 4.92 -0.32
N GLU A 176 -27.91 5.81 0.65
CA GLU A 176 -27.73 7.26 0.49
C GLU A 176 -26.28 7.70 0.72
N TRP A 177 -25.34 7.13 -0.06
CA TRP A 177 -23.90 7.38 0.11
C TRP A 177 -23.52 8.87 0.02
N HIS A 178 -24.18 9.63 -0.85
CA HIS A 178 -23.92 11.07 -1.00
C HIS A 178 -24.21 11.84 0.30
N VAL A 179 -25.24 11.45 1.06
CA VAL A 179 -25.56 12.07 2.36
C VAL A 179 -24.44 11.81 3.36
N ILE A 180 -23.93 10.57 3.40
CA ILE A 180 -22.79 10.19 4.25
C ILE A 180 -21.55 11.02 3.89
N MET A 181 -21.27 11.21 2.59
CA MET A 181 -20.16 12.04 2.15
C MET A 181 -20.29 13.48 2.66
N HIS A 182 -21.46 14.09 2.51
CA HIS A 182 -21.71 15.45 2.99
C HIS A 182 -21.61 15.56 4.52
N GLN A 183 -22.13 14.58 5.25
CA GLN A 183 -22.05 14.54 6.72
C GLN A 183 -20.61 14.42 7.21
N HIS A 184 -19.80 13.54 6.60
CA HIS A 184 -18.38 13.38 6.95
C HIS A 184 -17.57 14.65 6.67
N VAL A 185 -17.87 15.36 5.58
CA VAL A 185 -17.20 16.63 5.27
C VAL A 185 -17.61 17.73 6.25
N ALA A 186 -18.89 17.76 6.65
CA ALA A 186 -19.39 18.74 7.60
C ALA A 186 -18.95 18.48 9.05
N HIS A 187 -18.74 17.22 9.43
CA HIS A 187 -18.33 16.80 10.77
C HIS A 187 -17.17 15.80 10.67
N PRO A 188 -15.95 16.27 10.41
CA PRO A 188 -14.79 15.38 10.34
C PRO A 188 -14.55 14.71 11.71
N PRO A 189 -14.30 13.39 11.75
CA PRO A 189 -14.00 12.68 12.99
C PRO A 189 -12.57 13.00 13.43
N GLY A 190 -12.43 13.98 14.34
CA GLY A 190 -11.16 14.34 14.95
C GLY A 190 -11.22 15.74 15.55
N PRO A 191 -10.34 16.09 16.51
CA PRO A 191 -10.20 17.50 16.89
C PRO A 191 -9.83 18.28 15.63
N GLU A 192 -10.56 19.38 15.35
CA GLU A 192 -10.12 20.35 14.33
C GLU A 192 -8.64 20.62 14.61
N GLN A 193 -7.75 20.20 13.72
CA GLN A 193 -6.41 20.75 13.74
C GLN A 193 -6.64 22.24 13.53
N SER A 194 -6.40 23.02 14.58
CA SER A 194 -6.46 24.47 14.55
C SER A 194 -5.54 24.94 13.42
N GLN A 195 -6.13 25.19 12.25
CA GLN A 195 -5.52 25.77 11.05
C GLN A 195 -5.18 27.26 11.26
N GLY A 196 -4.68 27.61 12.44
CA GLY A 196 -4.48 28.99 12.80
C GLY A 196 -3.67 29.14 14.05
N VAL A 197 -2.37 28.83 13.97
CA VAL A 197 -1.28 29.73 14.43
C VAL A 197 0.07 29.41 13.73
N ILE A 198 0.23 28.25 13.08
CA ILE A 198 1.52 27.80 12.50
C ILE A 198 1.68 28.00 10.98
N ASP A 199 0.61 28.32 10.25
CA ASP A 199 0.60 28.26 8.78
C ASP A 199 1.28 29.43 8.02
N ASN A 200 2.02 30.33 8.67
CA ASN A 200 2.50 31.55 7.98
C ASN A 200 3.95 31.99 8.20
N LEU A 201 4.83 31.19 8.81
CA LEU A 201 6.25 31.55 8.85
C LEU A 201 7.14 30.36 8.49
N SER A 202 7.52 30.29 7.21
CA SER A 202 8.83 29.79 6.73
C SER A 202 9.09 28.28 6.57
N ASP A 203 8.16 27.41 6.96
CA ASP A 203 8.54 26.03 7.32
C ASP A 203 8.76 25.01 6.19
N THR A 204 8.26 25.25 4.97
CA THR A 204 8.41 24.24 3.91
C THR A 204 9.75 24.30 3.17
N LEU A 205 10.58 25.33 3.40
CA LEU A 205 11.88 25.49 2.72
C LEU A 205 13.10 25.35 3.63
N LEU A 206 12.95 25.47 4.96
CA LEU A 206 14.05 25.29 5.91
C LEU A 206 14.14 23.86 6.47
N ASN A 207 13.03 23.11 6.47
CA ASN A 207 12.96 21.78 7.07
C ASN A 207 13.26 20.59 6.11
N ALA A 208 13.51 20.83 4.82
CA ALA A 208 13.81 19.76 3.87
C ALA A 208 15.18 19.06 4.06
N PHE A 209 16.08 19.64 4.86
CA PHE A 209 17.40 19.09 5.18
C PHE A 209 17.63 18.83 6.67
N ALA A 210 16.66 19.16 7.53
CA ALA A 210 16.72 18.84 8.95
C ALA A 210 16.59 17.33 9.14
N ARG A 211 17.57 16.72 9.83
CA ARG A 211 17.54 15.30 10.20
C ARG A 211 17.16 15.21 11.66
N VAL A 212 16.25 14.29 11.99
CA VAL A 212 15.89 13.94 13.37
C VAL A 212 17.18 13.75 14.18
N ARG A 213 17.32 14.52 15.26
CA ARG A 213 18.57 14.62 16.03
C ARG A 213 18.89 13.32 16.77
N LYS A 214 17.85 12.58 17.15
CA LYS A 214 17.94 11.22 17.74
C LYS A 214 17.04 10.24 16.98
N PRO A 215 17.48 9.72 15.83
CA PRO A 215 16.68 8.76 15.09
C PRO A 215 16.60 7.44 15.86
N ASP A 216 15.38 6.95 16.12
CA ASP A 216 15.16 5.62 16.70
C ASP A 216 15.56 4.54 15.67
N GLU A 217 16.46 3.66 16.10
CA GLU A 217 17.02 2.57 15.30
C GLU A 217 15.94 1.68 14.66
N ARG A 218 14.83 1.44 15.37
CA ARG A 218 13.73 0.60 14.89
C ARG A 218 13.18 1.12 13.57
N PHE A 219 12.98 2.42 13.47
CA PHE A 219 12.40 3.04 12.28
C PHE A 219 13.43 3.25 11.16
N LEU A 220 14.71 3.40 11.49
CA LEU A 220 15.77 3.39 10.49
C LEU A 220 15.81 2.05 9.76
N VAL A 221 15.77 0.94 10.51
CA VAL A 221 15.70 -0.42 9.95
C VAL A 221 14.41 -0.60 9.14
N MET A 222 13.26 -0.13 9.64
CA MET A 222 12.00 -0.18 8.89
C MET A 222 12.10 0.55 7.55
N ARG A 223 12.64 1.77 7.53
CA ARG A 223 12.80 2.55 6.32
C ARG A 223 13.74 1.87 5.33
N GLU A 224 14.89 1.39 5.79
CA GLU A 224 15.84 0.66 4.93
C GLU A 224 15.20 -0.59 4.32
N ASN A 225 14.40 -1.33 5.09
CA ASN A 225 13.68 -2.50 4.57
C ASN A 225 12.64 -2.13 3.51
N VAL A 226 11.93 -1.00 3.69
CA VAL A 226 10.99 -0.47 2.68
C VAL A 226 11.74 -0.02 1.42
N ASP A 227 12.87 0.68 1.58
CA ASP A 227 13.72 1.11 0.47
C ASP A 227 14.19 -0.06 -0.38
N LYS A 228 14.78 -1.08 0.26
CA LYS A 228 15.24 -2.30 -0.42
C LYS A 228 14.10 -3.05 -1.10
N PHE A 229 12.93 -3.10 -0.47
CA PHE A 229 11.76 -3.75 -1.02
C PHE A 229 11.24 -3.03 -2.27
N GLU A 230 11.14 -1.70 -2.24
CA GLU A 230 10.71 -0.90 -3.39
C GLU A 230 11.70 -1.00 -4.55
N GLU A 231 13.01 -0.97 -4.29
CA GLU A 231 14.04 -1.17 -5.32
C GLU A 231 13.93 -2.57 -5.96
N SER A 232 13.70 -3.60 -5.14
CA SER A 232 13.50 -4.97 -5.59
C SER A 232 12.24 -5.12 -6.44
N LEU A 233 11.13 -4.49 -6.04
CA LEU A 233 9.89 -4.45 -6.83
C LEU A 233 10.09 -3.70 -8.14
N SER A 234 10.71 -2.52 -8.13
CA SER A 234 10.98 -1.74 -9.34
C SER A 234 11.85 -2.51 -10.33
N THR A 235 12.89 -3.18 -9.83
CA THR A 235 13.75 -4.04 -10.65
C THR A 235 12.95 -5.21 -11.23
N SER A 236 12.10 -5.84 -10.43
CA SER A 236 11.22 -6.93 -10.86
C SER A 236 10.24 -6.47 -11.94
N GLU A 237 9.61 -5.30 -11.78
CA GLU A 237 8.69 -4.71 -12.76
C GLU A 237 9.37 -4.52 -14.11
N ARG A 238 10.58 -3.96 -14.10
CA ARG A 238 11.37 -3.76 -15.31
C ARG A 238 11.75 -5.07 -16.01
N LEU A 239 12.16 -6.08 -15.24
CA LEU A 239 12.51 -7.39 -15.79
C LEU A 239 11.28 -8.08 -16.39
N TRP A 240 10.15 -8.08 -15.68
CA TRP A 240 8.92 -8.71 -16.15
C TRP A 240 8.31 -7.99 -17.35
N ASN A 241 8.43 -6.66 -17.46
CA ASN A 241 8.04 -5.95 -18.68
C ASN A 241 8.88 -6.39 -19.89
N ARG A 242 10.18 -6.65 -19.69
CA ARG A 242 11.04 -7.21 -20.74
C ARG A 242 10.64 -8.64 -21.11
N VAL A 243 10.30 -9.48 -20.12
CA VAL A 243 9.78 -10.84 -20.36
C VAL A 243 8.48 -10.77 -21.15
N ARG A 244 7.55 -9.88 -20.77
CA ARG A 244 6.30 -9.64 -21.49
C ARG A 244 6.55 -9.27 -22.96
N SER A 245 7.43 -8.29 -23.22
CA SER A 245 7.78 -7.87 -24.58
C SER A 245 8.33 -9.05 -25.39
N ARG A 246 9.34 -9.75 -24.85
CA ARG A 246 9.94 -10.91 -25.53
C ARG A 246 8.96 -12.04 -25.78
N THR A 247 8.03 -12.28 -24.86
CA THR A 247 7.00 -13.31 -25.03
C THR A 247 6.01 -12.91 -26.13
N THR A 248 5.71 -11.61 -26.24
CA THR A 248 4.87 -11.07 -27.32
C THR A 248 5.57 -11.18 -28.67
N ASP A 249 6.86 -10.85 -28.74
CA ASP A 249 7.67 -10.98 -29.95
C ASP A 249 7.73 -12.46 -30.37
N LEU A 250 8.01 -13.36 -29.43
CA LEU A 250 8.05 -14.80 -29.67
C LEU A 250 6.69 -15.35 -30.13
N THR A 251 5.59 -14.82 -29.60
CA THR A 251 4.23 -15.16 -30.04
C THR A 251 4.05 -14.84 -31.52
N ALA A 252 4.50 -13.67 -31.97
CA ALA A 252 4.46 -13.27 -33.37
C ALA A 252 5.39 -14.13 -34.24
N ASP A 253 6.62 -14.39 -33.80
CA ASP A 253 7.57 -15.23 -34.52
C ASP A 253 7.04 -16.65 -34.76
N TYR A 254 6.42 -17.28 -33.74
CA TYR A 254 5.79 -18.60 -33.90
C TYR A 254 4.58 -18.57 -34.82
N HIS A 255 3.81 -17.48 -34.82
CA HIS A 255 2.70 -17.30 -35.74
C HIS A 255 3.21 -17.21 -37.20
N ASP A 256 4.22 -16.37 -37.45
CA ASP A 256 4.80 -16.19 -38.77
C ASP A 256 5.49 -17.47 -39.26
N LEU A 257 6.18 -18.19 -38.37
CA LEU A 257 6.75 -19.50 -38.67
C LEU A 257 5.66 -20.50 -39.07
N ALA A 258 4.53 -20.51 -38.36
CA ALA A 258 3.42 -21.38 -38.71
C ALA A 258 2.88 -21.09 -40.11
N VAL A 259 2.70 -19.82 -40.46
CA VAL A 259 2.26 -19.38 -41.79
C VAL A 259 3.27 -19.80 -42.87
N ALA A 260 4.58 -19.64 -42.61
CA ALA A 260 5.62 -20.05 -43.53
C ALA A 260 5.64 -21.58 -43.75
N VAL A 261 5.49 -22.38 -42.69
CA VAL A 261 5.39 -23.84 -42.76
C VAL A 261 4.15 -24.28 -43.55
N GLN A 262 3.01 -23.61 -43.34
CA GLN A 262 1.80 -23.86 -44.12
C GLN A 262 2.03 -23.56 -45.61
N GLY A 263 2.70 -22.44 -45.90
CA GLY A 263 3.14 -22.07 -47.25
C GLY A 263 3.97 -23.16 -47.91
N LEU A 264 4.94 -23.72 -47.18
CA LEU A 264 5.77 -24.84 -47.65
C LEU A 264 4.94 -26.10 -47.92
N GLY A 265 3.92 -26.37 -47.10
CA GLY A 265 2.98 -27.48 -47.31
C GLY A 265 2.29 -27.44 -48.67
N PHE A 266 2.02 -26.25 -49.23
CA PHE A 266 1.46 -26.10 -50.58
C PHE A 266 2.46 -26.36 -51.71
N LEU A 267 3.77 -26.25 -51.44
CA LEU A 267 4.83 -26.38 -52.45
C LEU A 267 5.39 -27.81 -52.51
N GLU A 268 5.50 -28.49 -51.37
CA GLU A 268 6.11 -29.81 -51.26
C GLU A 268 5.07 -30.92 -51.41
N SER A 269 5.04 -31.60 -52.56
CA SER A 269 4.19 -32.76 -52.78
C SER A 269 4.74 -33.99 -52.08
N GLY A 270 4.06 -34.48 -51.03
CA GLY A 270 4.40 -35.73 -50.33
C GLY A 270 4.49 -35.63 -48.80
N ILE A 271 4.65 -34.40 -48.28
CA ILE A 271 4.71 -34.13 -46.82
C ILE A 271 3.71 -33.04 -46.39
N THR A 272 2.79 -32.65 -47.27
CA THR A 272 1.81 -31.57 -47.06
C THR A 272 1.02 -31.75 -45.76
N ASP A 273 0.49 -32.94 -45.51
CA ASP A 273 -0.34 -33.20 -44.33
C ASP A 273 0.46 -33.05 -43.03
N GLN A 274 1.69 -33.55 -43.00
CA GLN A 274 2.58 -33.43 -41.84
C GLN A 274 2.99 -31.97 -41.58
N LEU A 275 3.29 -31.21 -42.65
CA LEU A 275 3.59 -29.79 -42.55
C LEU A 275 2.37 -28.98 -42.09
N ASN A 276 1.16 -29.31 -42.54
CA ASN A 276 -0.07 -28.67 -42.07
C ASN A 276 -0.32 -28.96 -40.58
N HIS A 277 -0.13 -30.20 -40.13
CA HIS A 277 -0.24 -30.52 -38.70
C HIS A 277 0.81 -29.76 -37.87
N PHE A 278 2.04 -29.65 -38.36
CA PHE A 278 3.09 -28.91 -37.66
C PHE A 278 2.79 -27.41 -37.61
N SER A 279 2.33 -26.82 -38.72
CA SER A 279 1.85 -25.44 -38.76
C SER A 279 0.74 -25.18 -37.74
N ASN A 280 -0.28 -26.05 -37.68
CA ASN A 280 -1.35 -25.92 -36.69
C ASN A 280 -0.82 -25.98 -35.26
N THR A 281 0.13 -26.88 -34.97
CA THR A 281 0.77 -26.96 -33.64
C THR A 281 1.51 -25.67 -33.28
N LEU A 282 2.19 -25.03 -34.25
CA LEU A 282 2.86 -23.76 -34.04
C LEU A 282 1.85 -22.61 -33.81
N LEU A 283 0.70 -22.60 -34.50
CA LEU A 283 -0.39 -21.65 -34.24
C LEU A 283 -0.98 -21.83 -32.84
N GLU A 284 -1.19 -23.07 -32.41
CA GLU A 284 -1.69 -23.41 -31.07
C GLU A 284 -0.68 -22.98 -30.00
N PHE A 285 0.61 -23.24 -30.22
CA PHE A 285 1.67 -22.79 -29.30
C PHE A 285 1.76 -21.26 -29.22
N SER A 286 1.67 -20.56 -30.37
CA SER A 286 1.56 -19.09 -30.40
C SER A 286 0.34 -18.60 -29.61
N ALA A 287 -0.82 -19.20 -29.81
CA ALA A 287 -2.03 -18.86 -29.07
C ALA A 287 -1.88 -19.09 -27.55
N LEU A 288 -1.18 -20.15 -27.15
CA LEU A 288 -0.88 -20.47 -25.75
C LEU A 288 0.08 -19.44 -25.11
N LEU A 289 1.11 -18.99 -25.83
CA LEU A 289 2.00 -17.90 -25.38
C LEU A 289 1.22 -16.59 -25.19
N ARG A 290 0.32 -16.28 -26.13
CA ARG A 290 -0.57 -15.11 -26.03
C ARG A 290 -1.49 -15.20 -24.81
N HIS A 291 -2.11 -16.36 -24.61
CA HIS A 291 -2.97 -16.63 -23.44
C HIS A 291 -2.21 -16.44 -22.13
N THR A 292 -1.00 -16.99 -22.03
CA THR A 292 -0.15 -16.85 -20.83
C THR A 292 0.24 -15.40 -20.58
N THR A 293 0.53 -14.64 -21.65
CA THR A 293 0.83 -13.22 -21.53
C THR A 293 -0.36 -12.45 -20.94
N GLN A 294 -1.56 -12.71 -21.44
CA GLN A 294 -2.79 -12.00 -21.02
C GLN A 294 -3.31 -12.41 -19.65
N ASN A 295 -3.22 -13.69 -19.28
CA ASN A 295 -3.85 -14.23 -18.07
C ASN A 295 -2.88 -14.41 -16.90
N THR A 296 -1.58 -14.46 -17.16
CA THR A 296 -0.55 -14.68 -16.12
C THR A 296 0.37 -13.47 -16.00
N ILE A 297 1.05 -13.07 -17.08
CA ILE A 297 2.09 -12.04 -17.03
C ILE A 297 1.50 -10.64 -16.80
N ASP A 298 0.47 -10.27 -17.56
CA ASP A 298 -0.16 -8.96 -17.47
C ASP A 298 -0.79 -8.71 -16.09
N PRO A 299 -1.61 -9.64 -15.52
CA PRO A 299 -2.15 -9.48 -14.18
C PRO A 299 -1.06 -9.42 -13.11
N PHE A 300 0.00 -10.23 -13.24
CA PHE A 300 1.15 -10.19 -12.33
C PHE A 300 1.84 -8.82 -12.35
N LEU A 301 2.11 -8.26 -13.54
CA LEU A 301 2.70 -6.92 -13.68
C LEU A 301 1.83 -5.83 -13.05
N VAL A 302 0.51 -5.89 -13.26
CA VAL A 302 -0.42 -4.93 -12.66
C VAL A 302 -0.43 -5.05 -11.13
N HIS A 303 -0.42 -6.27 -10.61
CA HIS A 303 -0.37 -6.52 -9.16
C HIS A 303 0.94 -6.00 -8.57
N LEU A 304 2.07 -6.32 -9.19
CA LEU A 304 3.40 -5.89 -8.74
C LEU A 304 3.52 -4.36 -8.69
N HIS A 305 3.02 -3.67 -9.72
CA HIS A 305 2.95 -2.21 -9.72
C HIS A 305 2.04 -1.66 -8.60
N SER A 306 0.90 -2.30 -8.36
CA SER A 306 -0.01 -1.92 -7.26
C SER A 306 0.64 -2.10 -5.88
N LEU A 307 1.46 -3.14 -5.71
CA LEU A 307 2.21 -3.39 -4.48
C LEU A 307 3.35 -2.39 -4.28
N LEU A 308 4.03 -1.98 -5.36
CA LEU A 308 4.99 -0.88 -5.33
C LEU A 308 4.33 0.42 -4.85
N SER A 309 3.17 0.76 -5.42
CA SER A 309 2.40 1.94 -5.01
C SER A 309 1.97 1.85 -3.53
N TYR A 310 1.60 0.66 -3.06
CA TYR A 310 1.25 0.44 -1.65
C TYR A 310 2.46 0.61 -0.71
N SER A 311 3.64 0.19 -1.16
CA SER A 311 4.90 0.40 -0.43
C SER A 311 5.25 1.89 -0.32
N HIS A 312 5.01 2.67 -1.38
CA HIS A 312 5.16 4.14 -1.32
C HIS A 312 4.25 4.78 -0.28
N ALA A 313 3.01 4.27 -0.11
CA ALA A 313 2.11 4.74 0.93
C ALA A 313 2.67 4.44 2.34
N HIS A 314 3.29 3.27 2.53
CA HIS A 314 3.94 2.91 3.79
C HIS A 314 5.17 3.80 4.07
N ARG A 315 6.00 4.06 3.06
CA ARG A 315 7.09 5.04 3.13
C ARG A 315 6.58 6.43 3.51
N ALA A 316 5.42 6.84 3.01
CA ALA A 316 4.82 8.14 3.36
C ALA A 316 4.40 8.22 4.83
N VAL A 317 3.89 7.14 5.42
CA VAL A 317 3.59 7.07 6.87
C VAL A 317 4.87 7.21 7.70
N LEU A 318 5.96 6.53 7.33
CA LEU A 318 7.26 6.68 8.00
C LEU A 318 7.79 8.12 7.90
N LYS A 319 7.62 8.78 6.74
CA LYS A 319 7.98 10.19 6.58
C LYS A 319 7.12 11.11 7.46
N LEU A 320 5.82 10.84 7.58
CA LEU A 320 4.94 11.62 8.45
C LEU A 320 5.33 11.46 9.93
N ARG A 321 5.74 10.25 10.34
CA ARG A 321 6.32 9.98 11.65
C ARG A 321 7.55 10.86 11.89
N ASP A 322 8.51 10.81 10.96
CA ASP A 322 9.74 11.60 11.06
C ASP A 322 9.44 13.10 11.11
N GLN A 323 8.43 13.58 10.37
CA GLN A 323 7.99 14.97 10.43
C GLN A 323 7.45 15.35 11.82
N LYS A 324 6.61 14.52 12.43
CA LYS A 324 6.08 14.78 13.79
C LYS A 324 7.19 14.82 14.85
N GLN A 325 8.24 14.03 14.66
CA GLN A 325 9.40 14.07 15.53
C GLN A 325 10.22 15.36 15.33
N LEU A 326 10.37 15.83 14.10
CA LEU A 326 11.02 17.12 13.81
C LEU A 326 10.25 18.29 14.42
N ASP A 327 8.92 18.32 14.25
CA ASP A 327 8.05 19.36 14.82
C ASP A 327 8.23 19.46 16.36
N LEU A 328 8.36 18.32 17.04
CA LEU A 328 8.62 18.26 18.48
C LEU A 328 10.01 18.78 18.85
N GLU A 329 11.04 18.37 18.11
CA GLU A 329 12.42 18.82 18.36
C GLU A 329 12.52 20.35 18.19
N GLU A 330 11.86 20.90 17.17
CA GLU A 330 11.80 22.34 16.89
C GLU A 330 11.04 23.11 17.99
N LEU A 331 9.85 22.63 18.40
CA LEU A 331 9.10 23.26 19.49
C LEU A 331 9.88 23.24 20.81
N THR A 332 10.61 22.15 21.07
CA THR A 332 11.46 22.02 22.26
C THR A 332 12.65 22.99 22.21
N GLU A 333 13.29 23.14 21.04
CA GLU A 333 14.36 24.10 20.83
C GLU A 333 13.85 25.55 20.98
N TYR A 334 12.67 25.85 20.44
CA TYR A 334 12.03 27.15 20.57
C TYR A 334 11.73 27.50 22.03
N LEU A 335 11.16 26.56 22.78
CA LEU A 335 10.92 26.71 24.22
C LEU A 335 12.24 26.95 24.98
N SER A 336 13.30 26.22 24.63
CA SER A 336 14.61 26.41 25.26
C SER A 336 15.19 27.80 25.00
N GLY A 337 15.01 28.33 23.78
CA GLY A 337 15.42 29.68 23.41
C GLY A 337 14.67 30.76 24.18
N VAL A 338 13.34 30.66 24.25
CA VAL A 338 12.49 31.60 25.01
C VAL A 338 12.80 31.54 26.51
N THR A 339 13.06 30.35 27.05
CA THR A 339 13.45 30.16 28.46
C THR A 339 14.80 30.81 28.74
N ALA A 340 15.79 30.64 27.85
CA ALA A 340 17.09 31.30 27.97
C ALA A 340 17.00 32.84 27.88
N GLU A 341 16.14 33.38 27.03
CA GLU A 341 15.88 34.83 26.96
C GLU A 341 15.26 35.36 28.25
N ARG A 342 14.30 34.62 28.80
CA ARG A 342 13.66 34.95 30.08
C ARG A 342 14.68 34.92 31.22
N ASP A 343 15.52 33.90 31.29
CA ASP A 343 16.55 33.78 32.33
C ASP A 343 17.62 34.89 32.20
N ARG A 344 17.97 35.29 30.98
CA ARG A 344 18.84 36.44 30.74
C ARG A 344 18.22 37.73 31.25
N LEU A 345 16.92 37.97 30.99
CA LEU A 345 16.22 39.14 31.51
C LEU A 345 16.09 39.10 33.03
N SER A 346 15.83 37.93 33.60
CA SER A 346 15.80 37.73 35.06
C SER A 346 17.15 38.04 35.71
N ALA A 347 18.26 37.59 35.11
CA ALA A 347 19.62 37.89 35.59
C ALA A 347 19.97 39.39 35.50
N ILE A 348 19.46 40.09 34.49
CA ILE A 348 19.61 41.55 34.34
C ILE A 348 18.82 42.29 35.43
N ILE A 349 17.57 41.90 35.67
CA ILE A 349 16.70 42.51 36.70
C ILE A 349 17.22 42.20 38.12
N GLY A 350 17.76 40.99 38.35
CA GLY A 350 18.34 40.55 39.62
C GLY A 350 19.72 41.12 39.95
N GLY A 351 20.20 42.10 39.18
CA GLY A 351 21.47 42.81 39.44
C GLY A 351 22.74 41.99 39.18
N HIS A 352 22.64 40.81 38.57
CA HIS A 352 23.79 39.93 38.32
C HIS A 352 24.53 40.24 37.01
N ALA A 353 24.02 41.12 36.17
CA ALA A 353 24.61 41.45 34.87
C ALA A 353 25.40 42.79 34.83
N GLY A 354 25.94 43.25 35.97
CA GLY A 354 26.62 44.57 36.03
C GLY A 354 27.80 44.75 36.97
N SER A 355 28.17 43.77 37.83
CA SER A 355 29.22 44.02 38.84
C SER A 355 30.66 43.90 38.34
N SER A 356 30.90 43.67 37.04
CA SER A 356 32.26 43.61 36.47
C SER A 356 32.89 44.97 36.13
N GLY A 357 32.44 46.07 36.75
CA GLY A 357 32.93 47.42 36.49
C GLY A 357 33.41 48.15 37.74
N LEU A 358 34.52 47.71 38.36
CA LEU A 358 35.22 48.47 39.39
C LEU A 358 35.77 49.78 38.78
N GLY A 359 35.04 50.89 38.91
CA GLY A 359 35.56 52.22 38.54
C GLY A 359 34.56 53.34 38.80
N LEU A 360 35.06 54.52 39.20
CA LEU A 360 34.29 55.73 39.54
C LEU A 360 33.29 56.20 38.45
N SER A 361 33.46 55.76 37.21
CA SER A 361 32.53 55.97 36.09
C SER A 361 31.20 55.20 36.25
N GLY A 362 31.23 54.03 36.89
CA GLY A 362 30.04 53.22 37.16
C GLY A 362 29.06 53.89 38.12
N TYR A 363 29.56 54.63 39.12
CA TYR A 363 28.72 55.30 40.13
C TYR A 363 27.91 56.48 39.56
N LEU A 364 28.47 57.17 38.54
CA LEU A 364 27.77 58.25 37.83
C LEU A 364 26.74 57.72 36.84
N ARG A 365 27.01 56.57 36.22
CA ARG A 365 26.04 55.87 35.36
C ARG A 365 24.88 55.29 36.17
N ASP A 366 25.16 54.73 37.34
CA ASP A 366 24.18 54.17 38.27
C ASP A 366 23.21 55.25 38.81
N LYS A 367 23.71 56.46 39.10
CA LYS A 367 22.88 57.62 39.45
C LYS A 367 22.06 58.19 38.29
N MET A 368 22.56 58.12 37.06
CA MET A 368 21.85 58.56 35.84
C MET A 368 20.78 57.54 35.42
N ASP A 369 21.09 56.24 35.55
CA ASP A 369 20.17 55.13 35.28
C ASP A 369 19.09 55.03 36.37
N ALA A 370 19.38 55.35 37.64
CA ALA A 370 18.37 55.41 38.71
C ALA A 370 17.29 56.50 38.49
N ILE A 371 17.61 57.56 37.73
CA ILE A 371 16.67 58.66 37.43
C ILE A 371 15.91 58.40 36.12
N ARG A 372 16.42 57.53 35.24
CA ARG A 372 15.79 57.14 33.97
C ARG A 372 15.13 55.74 34.00
N GLY A 373 15.43 54.92 35.01
CA GLY A 373 15.21 53.46 35.04
C GLY A 373 13.90 52.95 35.63
N ALA A 374 13.11 53.79 36.31
CA ALA A 374 11.81 53.35 36.84
C ALA A 374 10.81 52.92 35.74
N ASP A 375 10.95 53.46 34.53
CA ASP A 375 10.11 53.13 33.38
C ASP A 375 10.68 51.93 32.58
N ASP A 376 12.01 51.80 32.52
CA ASP A 376 12.71 50.72 31.82
C ASP A 376 12.61 49.38 32.57
N ASP A 377 12.75 49.39 33.89
CA ASP A 377 12.59 48.19 34.72
C ASP A 377 11.15 47.69 34.74
N ARG A 378 10.17 48.60 34.75
CA ARG A 378 8.76 48.24 34.58
C ARG A 378 8.50 47.59 33.21
N SER A 379 9.10 48.13 32.15
CA SER A 379 9.00 47.55 30.80
C SER A 379 9.66 46.17 30.69
N ARG A 380 10.76 45.93 31.41
CA ARG A 380 11.45 44.63 31.46
C ARG A 380 10.66 43.60 32.25
N VAL A 381 10.04 44.00 33.36
CA VAL A 381 9.14 43.13 34.13
C VAL A 381 7.89 42.76 33.30
N GLU A 382 7.35 43.69 32.51
CA GLU A 382 6.25 43.39 31.58
C GLU A 382 6.67 42.42 30.46
N LYS A 383 7.87 42.59 29.88
CA LYS A 383 8.44 41.64 28.92
C LYS A 383 8.66 40.26 29.54
N MET A 384 9.18 40.20 30.77
CA MET A 384 9.35 38.95 31.51
C MET A 384 8.00 38.26 31.74
N LYS A 385 6.96 38.99 32.14
CA LYS A 385 5.61 38.44 32.30
C LYS A 385 5.03 37.90 30.98
N LYS A 386 5.27 38.58 29.86
CA LYS A 386 4.89 38.09 28.52
C LYS A 386 5.65 36.83 28.14
N LEU A 387 6.95 36.77 28.43
CA LEU A 387 7.77 35.58 28.20
C LEU A 387 7.34 34.42 29.10
N ASP A 388 7.04 34.65 30.38
CA ASP A 388 6.53 33.61 31.29
C ASP A 388 5.19 33.05 30.80
N ALA A 389 4.29 33.90 30.31
CA ALA A 389 3.02 33.47 29.72
C ALA A 389 3.26 32.62 28.45
N LYS A 390 4.21 33.04 27.60
CA LYS A 390 4.59 32.31 26.38
C LYS A 390 5.30 30.99 26.68
N ILE A 391 6.16 30.93 27.70
CA ILE A 391 6.81 29.70 28.16
C ILE A 391 5.75 28.71 28.63
N LYS A 392 4.74 29.17 29.37
CA LYS A 392 3.64 28.30 29.79
C LYS A 392 2.90 27.72 28.60
N GLU A 393 2.47 28.55 27.65
CA GLU A 393 1.79 28.12 26.42
C GLU A 393 2.66 27.14 25.61
N LEU A 394 3.94 27.44 25.44
CA LEU A 394 4.89 26.57 24.74
C LEU A 394 5.13 25.26 25.49
N THR A 395 5.13 25.27 26.83
CA THR A 395 5.30 24.05 27.63
C THR A 395 4.10 23.12 27.46
N ASP A 396 2.89 23.69 27.46
CA ASP A 396 1.65 22.95 27.21
C ASP A 396 1.63 22.41 25.76
N ALA A 397 2.09 23.21 24.79
CA ALA A 397 2.21 22.80 23.39
C ALA A 397 3.25 21.70 23.19
N VAL A 398 4.42 21.78 23.82
CA VAL A 398 5.47 20.74 23.77
C VAL A 398 4.98 19.45 24.41
N THR A 399 4.27 19.53 25.53
CA THR A 399 3.70 18.34 26.19
C THR A 399 2.69 17.64 25.27
N THR A 400 1.81 18.42 24.63
CA THR A 400 0.83 17.90 23.65
C THR A 400 1.53 17.33 22.42
N ALA A 401 2.55 18.01 21.89
CA ALA A 401 3.36 17.53 20.77
C ALA A 401 4.10 16.22 21.12
N HIS A 402 4.54 16.08 22.37
CA HIS A 402 5.22 14.89 22.87
C HIS A 402 4.26 13.69 22.95
N GLU A 403 3.10 13.87 23.56
CA GLU A 403 2.07 12.82 23.63
C GLU A 403 1.60 12.39 22.24
N THR A 404 1.43 13.34 21.31
CA THR A 404 1.00 13.04 19.94
C THR A 404 2.11 12.33 19.14
N SER A 405 3.38 12.75 19.26
CA SER A 405 4.51 12.08 18.60
C SER A 405 4.74 10.66 19.12
N ASP A 406 4.64 10.46 20.45
CA ASP A 406 4.80 9.13 21.06
C ASP A 406 3.65 8.19 20.68
N THR A 407 2.41 8.68 20.71
CA THR A 407 1.24 7.93 20.26
C THR A 407 1.37 7.53 18.79
N PHE A 408 1.72 8.49 17.93
CA PHE A 408 1.89 8.25 16.49
C PHE A 408 3.03 7.24 16.20
N SER A 409 4.12 7.31 16.96
CA SER A 409 5.23 6.36 16.87
C SER A 409 4.77 4.95 17.24
N ASN A 410 4.02 4.79 18.34
CA ASN A 410 3.45 3.52 18.77
C ASN A 410 2.44 2.94 17.75
N GLU A 411 1.63 3.78 17.14
CA GLU A 411 0.72 3.39 16.06
C GLU A 411 1.48 2.96 14.81
N THR A 412 2.52 3.68 14.41
CA THR A 412 3.37 3.34 13.25
C THR A 412 4.06 1.97 13.44
N LEU A 413 4.48 1.63 14.66
CA LEU A 413 5.04 0.30 14.96
C LEU A 413 4.02 -0.83 14.76
N ARG A 414 2.78 -0.62 15.21
CA ARG A 414 1.67 -1.58 15.00
C ARG A 414 1.30 -1.69 13.52
N GLU A 415 1.33 -0.55 12.83
CA GLU A 415 1.03 -0.47 11.41
C GLU A 415 2.05 -1.23 10.58
N GLN A 416 3.34 -1.10 10.89
CA GLN A 416 4.39 -1.85 10.22
C GLN A 416 4.15 -3.37 10.31
N ALA A 417 3.80 -3.88 11.50
CA ALA A 417 3.50 -5.30 11.67
C ALA A 417 2.29 -5.74 10.81
N THR A 418 1.25 -4.91 10.78
CA THR A 418 0.06 -5.12 9.94
C THR A 418 0.42 -5.15 8.45
N PHE A 419 1.22 -4.19 8.00
CA PHE A 419 1.68 -4.08 6.62
C PHE A 419 2.53 -5.29 6.21
N GLN A 420 3.47 -5.75 7.05
CA GLN A 420 4.28 -6.92 6.76
C GLN A 420 3.41 -8.18 6.58
N TYR A 421 2.46 -8.41 7.48
CA TYR A 421 1.54 -9.55 7.37
C TYR A 421 0.69 -9.49 6.10
N ALA A 422 0.11 -8.32 5.80
CA ALA A 422 -0.69 -8.12 4.60
C ALA A 422 0.14 -8.32 3.32
N LYS A 423 1.36 -7.77 3.30
CA LYS A 423 2.31 -7.91 2.19
C LYS A 423 2.70 -9.38 1.98
N GLU A 424 3.05 -10.12 3.03
CA GLU A 424 3.44 -11.53 2.90
C GLU A 424 2.31 -12.40 2.32
N ALA A 425 1.09 -12.23 2.84
CA ALA A 425 -0.07 -12.94 2.32
C ALA A 425 -0.36 -12.58 0.86
N GLU A 426 -0.29 -11.29 0.52
CA GLU A 426 -0.50 -10.79 -0.84
C GLU A 426 0.57 -11.26 -1.82
N MET A 427 1.85 -11.25 -1.42
CA MET A 427 2.96 -11.74 -2.24
C MET A 427 2.86 -13.24 -2.46
N LYS A 428 2.47 -14.02 -1.44
CA LYS A 428 2.25 -15.46 -1.58
C LYS A 428 1.17 -15.74 -2.62
N GLU A 429 0.03 -15.05 -2.53
CA GLU A 429 -1.06 -15.16 -3.51
C GLU A 429 -0.59 -14.80 -4.92
N MET A 430 0.07 -13.65 -5.07
CA MET A 430 0.58 -13.15 -6.36
C MET A 430 1.59 -14.10 -7.02
N LEU A 431 2.57 -14.58 -6.26
CA LEU A 431 3.61 -15.49 -6.76
C LEU A 431 3.07 -16.90 -7.03
N SER A 432 2.08 -17.36 -6.25
CA SER A 432 1.42 -18.65 -6.50
C SER A 432 0.66 -18.60 -7.83
N ASN A 433 -0.14 -17.55 -8.06
CA ASN A 433 -0.87 -17.38 -9.32
C ASN A 433 0.09 -17.31 -10.53
N LEU A 434 1.24 -16.65 -10.37
CA LEU A 434 2.28 -16.64 -11.40
C LEU A 434 2.83 -18.05 -11.66
N ALA A 435 3.17 -18.79 -10.60
CA ALA A 435 3.70 -20.15 -10.72
C ALA A 435 2.68 -21.09 -11.39
N ASP A 436 1.42 -21.05 -10.96
CA ASP A 436 0.33 -21.85 -11.52
C ASP A 436 0.15 -21.57 -13.01
N GLY A 437 0.16 -20.29 -13.40
CA GLY A 437 0.04 -19.92 -14.82
C GLY A 437 1.27 -20.32 -15.66
N GLN A 438 2.47 -20.37 -15.09
CA GLN A 438 3.65 -20.91 -15.80
C GLN A 438 3.60 -22.43 -15.92
N ILE A 439 3.15 -23.13 -14.87
CA ILE A 439 2.96 -24.58 -14.89
C ILE A 439 1.92 -24.96 -15.96
N GLU A 440 0.82 -24.21 -16.05
CA GLU A 440 -0.21 -24.40 -17.08
C GLU A 440 0.37 -24.23 -18.49
N LEU A 441 1.15 -23.17 -18.73
CA LEU A 441 1.84 -22.96 -20.01
C LEU A 441 2.69 -24.17 -20.38
N TYR A 442 3.58 -24.61 -19.49
CA TYR A 442 4.52 -25.70 -19.83
C TYR A 442 3.82 -27.04 -20.00
N ARG A 443 2.79 -27.34 -19.21
CA ARG A 443 1.99 -28.57 -19.37
C ARG A 443 1.29 -28.61 -20.72
N ASN A 444 0.56 -27.55 -21.06
CA ASN A 444 -0.15 -27.48 -22.33
C ASN A 444 0.84 -27.51 -23.52
N ALA A 445 1.98 -26.83 -23.39
CA ALA A 445 3.02 -26.87 -24.41
C ALA A 445 3.56 -28.28 -24.63
N MET A 446 3.88 -29.02 -23.55
CA MET A 446 4.35 -30.40 -23.63
C MET A 446 3.33 -31.28 -24.36
N GLU A 447 2.04 -31.16 -24.02
CA GLU A 447 0.99 -31.92 -24.69
C GLU A 447 0.92 -31.65 -26.20
N GLU A 448 1.02 -30.38 -26.62
CA GLU A 448 1.00 -30.04 -28.05
C GLU A 448 2.26 -30.56 -28.78
N TRP A 449 3.43 -30.46 -28.16
CA TRP A 449 4.67 -30.97 -28.73
C TRP A 449 4.69 -32.50 -28.81
N ASP A 450 4.21 -33.21 -27.79
CA ASP A 450 4.14 -34.67 -27.77
C ASP A 450 3.18 -35.22 -28.82
N ARG A 451 2.11 -34.49 -29.15
CA ARG A 451 1.17 -34.87 -30.22
C ARG A 451 1.81 -34.78 -31.61
N ILE A 452 2.64 -33.78 -31.86
CA ILE A 452 3.20 -33.54 -33.21
C ILE A 452 4.46 -34.36 -33.50
N ILE A 453 5.27 -34.68 -32.50
CA ILE A 453 6.55 -35.40 -32.67
C ILE A 453 6.38 -36.70 -33.49
N PRO A 454 5.42 -37.61 -33.18
CA PRO A 454 5.25 -38.84 -33.95
C PRO A 454 4.82 -38.62 -35.40
N ILE A 455 4.12 -37.51 -35.68
CA ILE A 455 3.65 -37.16 -37.03
C ILE A 455 4.85 -36.72 -37.88
N ILE A 456 5.74 -35.89 -37.32
CA ILE A 456 6.95 -35.41 -37.99
C ILE A 456 7.95 -36.56 -38.18
N GLN A 457 8.12 -37.44 -37.19
CA GLN A 457 9.03 -38.60 -37.30
C GLN A 457 8.63 -39.60 -38.41
N ARG A 458 7.38 -39.57 -38.88
CA ARG A 458 6.90 -40.41 -39.99
C ARG A 458 7.26 -39.85 -41.37
N ILE A 459 7.79 -38.63 -41.44
CA ILE A 459 8.26 -38.05 -42.70
C ILE A 459 9.44 -38.88 -43.20
N ARG A 460 9.27 -39.52 -44.36
CA ARG A 460 10.36 -40.17 -45.09
C ARG A 460 10.80 -39.22 -46.19
N VAL A 461 12.02 -38.71 -46.08
CA VAL A 461 12.68 -38.01 -47.18
C VAL A 461 13.40 -39.08 -47.97
N ASP A 462 12.90 -39.44 -49.15
CA ASP A 462 13.65 -40.26 -50.09
C ASP A 462 14.88 -39.45 -50.51
N VAL A 463 16.06 -39.88 -50.07
CA VAL A 463 17.37 -39.24 -50.36
C VAL A 463 17.81 -39.57 -51.78
#